data_AF-A0A7Y8AKA2-F1
#
_entry.id   AF-A0A7Y8AKA2-F1
#
_cell.length_a   1.000
_cell.length_b   1.000
_cell.length_c   1.000
_cell.angle_alpha   90.00
_cell.angle_beta   90.00
_cell.angle_gamma   90.00
#
_symmetry.space_group_name_H-M   'P 1'
#
loop_
_entity.id
_entity.type
_entity.pdbx_description
1 polymer ?
#
loop_
_entity_poly.entity_id
_entity_poly.type
_entity_poly.pdbx_seq_one_letter_code
_entity_poly.pdbx_strand_id
1 'polypeptide(L)'
;LAKPADVEAVARAHGIELPEGLEILDPDLIRQRYVEPMVALRKTKSLNAPMAEQQLEDTVVIATMMLALDEVDGLVSGVIHSTANTIRPALQLIKTAPCGTL
;
A
#
# COMPACT_ATOMS: atom_id res chain seq x y z
N LEU A 1 -5.38 -4.40 -4.03
CA LEU A 1 -5.89 -3.57 -2.91
C LEU A 1 -7.12 -2.81 -3.36
N ALA A 2 -8.28 -3.40 -3.11
CA ALA A 2 -9.60 -2.86 -3.41
C ALA A 2 -10.65 -3.76 -2.75
N LYS A 3 -11.89 -3.31 -2.66
CA LYS A 3 -12.99 -4.15 -2.20
C LYS A 3 -13.23 -5.25 -3.24
N PRO A 4 -13.21 -6.56 -2.87
CA PRO A 4 -13.39 -7.65 -3.83
C PRO A 4 -14.66 -7.51 -4.68
N ALA A 5 -15.77 -7.10 -4.05
CA ALA A 5 -17.04 -6.87 -4.72
C ALA A 5 -16.96 -5.80 -5.84
N ASP A 6 -16.18 -4.73 -5.63
CA ASP A 6 -16.00 -3.67 -6.62
C ASP A 6 -15.17 -4.17 -7.81
N VAL A 7 -14.11 -4.93 -7.54
CA VAL A 7 -13.25 -5.53 -8.58
C VAL A 7 -14.03 -6.52 -9.44
N GLU A 8 -14.82 -7.40 -8.81
CA GLU A 8 -15.68 -8.34 -9.51
C GLU A 8 -16.76 -7.64 -10.35
N ALA A 9 -17.36 -6.56 -9.82
CA ALA A 9 -18.36 -5.78 -10.54
C ALA A 9 -17.77 -5.13 -11.81
N VAL A 10 -16.57 -4.54 -11.69
CA VAL A 10 -15.85 -3.94 -12.83
C VAL A 10 -15.42 -5.01 -13.82
N ALA A 11 -14.86 -6.12 -13.36
CA ALA A 11 -14.44 -7.23 -14.23
C ALA A 11 -15.62 -7.76 -15.05
N ARG A 12 -16.78 -8.00 -14.41
CA ARG A 12 -18.01 -8.41 -15.08
C ARG A 12 -18.53 -7.37 -16.06
N ALA A 13 -18.48 -6.08 -15.72
CA ALA A 13 -18.92 -5.01 -16.61
C ALA A 13 -18.06 -4.90 -17.89
N HIS A 14 -16.79 -5.28 -17.81
CA HIS A 14 -15.85 -5.26 -18.93
C HIS A 14 -15.66 -6.62 -19.61
N GLY A 15 -16.36 -7.68 -19.14
CA GLY A 15 -16.20 -9.03 -19.68
C GLY A 15 -14.81 -9.62 -19.44
N ILE A 16 -14.13 -9.20 -18.37
CA ILE A 16 -12.80 -9.67 -17.99
C ILE A 16 -12.95 -10.84 -17.01
N GLU A 17 -12.28 -11.95 -17.31
CA GLU A 17 -12.11 -13.06 -16.36
C GLU A 17 -10.92 -12.78 -15.44
N LEU A 18 -11.15 -12.85 -14.12
CA LEU A 18 -10.08 -12.68 -13.14
C LEU A 18 -9.25 -13.96 -13.06
N PRO A 19 -7.91 -13.88 -13.09
CA PRO A 19 -7.06 -15.07 -13.03
C PRO A 19 -7.14 -15.73 -11.65
N GLU A 20 -7.04 -17.06 -11.60
CA GLU A 20 -7.17 -17.85 -10.35
C GLU A 20 -6.10 -17.52 -9.29
N GLY A 21 -4.95 -16.97 -9.70
CA GLY A 21 -3.88 -16.53 -8.79
C GLY A 21 -4.03 -15.10 -8.27
N LEU A 22 -5.11 -14.39 -8.58
CA LEU A 22 -5.29 -13.00 -8.16
C LEU A 22 -5.83 -12.94 -6.73
N GLU A 23 -5.01 -12.44 -5.81
CA GLU A 23 -5.44 -12.10 -4.46
C GLU A 23 -5.93 -10.65 -4.39
N ILE A 24 -7.21 -10.47 -4.02
CA ILE A 24 -7.80 -9.15 -3.83
C ILE A 24 -7.97 -8.88 -2.35
N LEU A 25 -7.08 -8.06 -1.80
CA LEU A 25 -7.12 -7.64 -0.41
C LEU A 25 -7.97 -6.37 -0.23
N ASP A 26 -8.93 -6.45 0.70
CA ASP A 26 -9.72 -5.30 1.13
C ASP A 26 -8.88 -4.43 2.09
N PRO A 27 -8.59 -3.16 1.74
CA PRO A 27 -7.83 -2.25 2.60
C PRO A 27 -8.49 -2.04 3.97
N ASP A 28 -9.83 -2.08 4.05
CA ASP A 28 -10.56 -1.85 5.30
C ASP A 28 -10.32 -2.98 6.31
N LEU A 29 -10.12 -4.21 5.83
CA LEU A 29 -9.90 -5.38 6.66
C LEU A 29 -8.44 -5.53 7.10
N ILE A 30 -7.49 -5.09 6.26
CA ILE A 30 -6.06 -5.32 6.52
C ILE A 30 -5.36 -4.11 7.18
N ARG A 31 -5.93 -2.90 7.10
CA ARG A 31 -5.26 -1.66 7.56
C ARG A 31 -4.72 -1.75 8.99
N GLN A 32 -5.48 -2.36 9.90
CA GLN A 32 -5.17 -2.35 11.33
C GLN A 32 -3.88 -3.12 11.64
N ARG A 33 -3.54 -4.11 10.81
CA ARG A 33 -2.33 -4.90 10.92
C ARG A 33 -1.05 -4.08 10.67
N TYR A 34 -1.16 -2.97 9.95
CA TYR A 34 -0.03 -2.10 9.61
C TYR A 34 0.17 -0.92 10.57
N VAL A 35 -0.77 -0.66 11.50
CA VAL A 35 -0.70 0.49 12.43
C VAL A 35 0.51 0.38 13.34
N GLU A 36 0.65 -0.74 14.05
CA GLU A 36 1.76 -0.97 14.98
C GLU A 36 3.12 -1.00 14.26
N PRO A 37 3.30 -1.74 13.14
CA PRO A 37 4.52 -1.68 12.35
C PRO A 37 4.86 -0.26 11.85
N MET A 38 3.86 0.52 11.42
CA MET A 38 4.06 1.88 10.93
C MET A 38 4.54 2.82 12.04
N VAL A 39 3.94 2.72 13.23
CA VAL A 39 4.39 3.44 14.43
C VAL A 39 5.82 3.04 14.76
N ALA A 40 6.14 1.74 14.74
CA ALA A 40 7.48 1.23 15.02
C ALA A 40 8.54 1.76 14.04
N LEU A 41 8.26 1.72 12.73
CA LEU A 41 9.16 2.23 11.69
C LEU A 41 9.37 3.74 11.78
N ARG A 42 8.35 4.49 12.20
CA ARG A 42 8.38 5.96 12.29
C ARG A 42 8.53 6.50 13.72
N LYS A 43 9.01 5.68 14.67
CA LYS A 43 9.32 6.09 16.06
C LYS A 43 10.21 7.34 16.12
N THR A 44 11.10 7.51 15.13
CA THR A 44 12.00 8.67 15.01
C THR A 44 11.29 9.99 14.68
N LYS A 45 10.02 9.97 14.25
CA LYS A 45 9.23 11.17 13.92
C LYS A 45 8.05 11.42 14.88
N SER A 46 8.03 10.78 16.05
CA SER A 46 6.93 10.91 17.02
C SER A 46 5.55 10.59 16.43
N LEU A 47 5.49 9.61 15.51
CA LEU A 47 4.22 9.13 14.97
C LEU A 47 3.48 8.32 16.04
N ASN A 48 2.20 8.66 16.30
CA ASN A 48 1.33 7.90 17.20
C ASN A 48 0.32 7.03 16.42
N ALA A 49 -0.32 6.08 17.10
CA ALA A 49 -1.29 5.16 16.50
C ALA A 49 -2.43 5.85 15.71
N PRO A 50 -3.13 6.90 16.22
CA PRO A 50 -4.21 7.51 15.47
C PRO A 50 -3.73 8.25 14.20
N MET A 51 -2.53 8.85 14.23
CA MET A 51 -1.94 9.43 13.01
C MET A 51 -1.51 8.36 12.00
N ALA A 52 -1.10 7.18 12.47
CA ALA A 52 -0.79 6.05 11.61
C ALA A 52 -2.06 5.49 10.95
N GLU A 53 -3.15 5.33 11.72
CA GLU A 53 -4.45 4.91 11.20
C GLU A 53 -4.97 5.84 10.10
N GLN A 54 -4.89 7.17 10.31
CA GLN A 54 -5.28 8.15 9.28
C GLN A 54 -4.45 8.01 8.00
N GLN A 55 -3.15 7.75 8.11
CA GLN A 55 -2.31 7.58 6.91
C GLN A 55 -2.57 6.26 6.20
N LEU A 56 -2.95 5.23 6.95
CA LEU A 56 -3.32 3.91 6.42
C LEU A 56 -4.71 3.89 5.78
N GLU A 57 -5.47 4.99 5.80
CA GLU A 57 -6.67 5.12 4.95
C GLU A 57 -6.32 5.16 3.46
N ASP A 58 -5.10 5.60 3.12
CA ASP A 58 -4.61 5.58 1.75
C ASP A 58 -4.08 4.18 1.39
N THR A 59 -4.72 3.56 0.39
CA THR A 59 -4.30 2.28 -0.19
C THR A 59 -2.84 2.25 -0.64
N VAL A 60 -2.29 3.38 -1.09
CA VAL A 60 -0.88 3.50 -1.47
C VAL A 60 0.02 3.38 -0.24
N VAL A 61 -0.38 3.97 0.89
CA VAL A 61 0.36 3.86 2.14
C VAL A 61 0.32 2.44 2.67
N ILE A 62 -0.84 1.76 2.63
CA ILE A 62 -0.95 0.34 2.95
C ILE A 62 0.01 -0.48 2.09
N ALA A 63 -0.03 -0.30 0.77
CA ALA A 63 0.85 -1.02 -0.15
C ALA A 63 2.34 -0.72 0.10
N THR A 64 2.67 0.51 0.48
CA THR A 64 4.05 0.88 0.84
C THR A 64 4.49 0.20 2.15
N MET A 65 3.57 0.01 3.10
CA MET A 65 3.83 -0.77 4.31
C MET A 65 4.02 -2.26 3.99
N MET A 66 3.25 -2.82 3.07
CA MET A 66 3.46 -4.19 2.58
C MET A 66 4.85 -4.38 1.98
N LEU A 67 5.30 -3.42 1.16
CA LEU A 67 6.67 -3.39 0.64
C LEU A 67 7.71 -3.29 1.76
N ALA A 68 7.50 -2.40 2.73
CA ALA A 68 8.44 -2.21 3.83
C ALA A 68 8.54 -3.43 4.77
N LEU A 69 7.52 -4.28 4.78
CA LEU A 69 7.46 -5.53 5.54
C LEU A 69 7.84 -6.76 4.71
N ASP A 70 8.31 -6.56 3.47
CA ASP A 70 8.70 -7.64 2.55
C ASP A 70 7.55 -8.63 2.24
N GLU A 71 6.29 -8.16 2.36
CA GLU A 71 5.09 -8.96 2.06
C GLU A 71 4.75 -8.97 0.56
N VAL A 72 5.30 -8.03 -0.21
CA VAL A 72 5.15 -7.93 -1.67
C VAL A 72 6.46 -7.43 -2.30
N ASP A 73 6.77 -7.91 -3.52
CA ASP A 73 8.00 -7.53 -4.23
C ASP A 73 7.86 -6.23 -5.05
N GLY A 74 6.63 -5.74 -5.25
CA GLY A 74 6.38 -4.59 -6.10
C GLY A 74 4.99 -3.98 -5.92
N LEU A 75 4.91 -2.68 -6.17
CA LEU A 75 3.66 -1.91 -6.18
C LEU A 75 3.50 -1.20 -7.52
N VAL A 76 2.40 -1.48 -8.21
CA VAL A 76 1.97 -0.71 -9.39
C VAL A 76 0.77 0.14 -8.98
N SER A 77 0.94 1.45 -8.94
CA SER A 77 -0.11 2.44 -8.68
C SER A 77 -0.02 3.55 -9.75
N GLY A 78 -1.15 4.11 -10.18
CA GLY A 78 -1.12 5.24 -11.13
C GLY A 78 -2.35 5.52 -12.00
N VAL A 79 -3.45 4.76 -11.90
CA VAL A 79 -4.65 5.01 -12.73
C VAL A 79 -5.61 6.03 -12.08
N ILE A 80 -5.50 6.24 -10.77
CA ILE A 80 -6.45 7.05 -9.97
C ILE A 80 -5.73 8.09 -9.08
N HIS A 81 -4.48 7.83 -8.69
CA HIS A 81 -3.66 8.74 -7.88
C HIS A 81 -2.63 9.47 -8.75
N SER A 82 -2.50 10.78 -8.56
CA SER A 82 -1.50 11.59 -9.26
C SER A 82 -0.09 11.12 -8.89
N THR A 83 0.84 11.17 -9.84
CA THR A 83 2.24 10.75 -9.70
C THR A 83 2.92 11.33 -8.44
N ALA A 84 2.53 12.53 -8.03
CA ALA A 84 3.04 13.21 -6.83
C ALA A 84 2.64 12.51 -5.51
N ASN A 85 1.45 11.91 -5.45
CA ASN A 85 0.96 11.21 -4.26
C ASN A 85 1.58 9.81 -4.10
N THR A 86 2.10 9.22 -5.19
CA THR A 86 2.79 7.93 -5.16
C THR A 86 4.26 8.05 -4.77
N ILE A 87 4.96 9.12 -5.17
CA ILE A 87 6.42 9.27 -4.95
C ILE A 87 6.73 9.67 -3.49
N ARG A 88 5.89 10.51 -2.88
CA ARG A 88 6.17 11.08 -1.55
C ARG A 88 6.18 10.02 -0.42
N PRO A 89 5.26 9.04 -0.37
CA PRO A 89 5.30 7.94 0.60
C PRO A 89 6.47 7.00 0.36
N ALA A 90 6.75 6.64 -0.91
CA ALA A 90 7.85 5.75 -1.29
C ALA A 90 9.21 6.29 -0.82
N LEU A 91 9.49 7.58 -1.05
CA LEU A 91 10.73 8.22 -0.57
C LEU A 91 10.80 8.36 0.96
N GLN A 92 9.66 8.40 1.66
CA GLN A 92 9.63 8.51 3.13
C GLN A 92 9.72 7.17 3.86
N LEU A 93 9.26 6.08 3.24
CA LEU A 93 9.17 4.76 3.87
C LEU A 93 10.27 3.81 3.39
N ILE A 94 10.54 3.75 2.08
CA ILE A 94 11.41 2.73 1.50
C ILE A 94 12.88 3.17 1.55
N LYS A 95 13.16 4.48 1.61
CA LYS A 95 14.48 5.06 1.33
C LYS A 95 15.02 4.58 -0.02
N THR A 96 16.02 5.27 -0.56
CA THR A 96 16.74 4.78 -1.72
C THR A 96 17.52 3.53 -1.34
N ALA A 97 17.52 2.51 -2.21
CA ALA A 97 18.47 1.40 -2.12
C ALA A 97 19.89 1.96 -1.88
N PRO A 98 20.73 1.32 -1.06
CA PRO A 98 22.12 1.73 -0.92
C PRO A 98 22.75 1.67 -2.31
N CYS A 99 23.06 2.85 -2.85
CA CYS A 99 23.71 2.98 -4.15
C CYS A 99 25.01 2.16 -4.06
N GLY A 100 25.13 1.20 -4.97
CA GLY A 100 26.28 0.32 -5.07
C GLY A 100 27.57 1.13 -5.07
N THR A 101 28.50 0.68 -4.25
CA THR A 101 29.90 1.09 -4.23
C THR A 101 30.46 0.96 -5.65
N LEU A 102 30.98 2.06 -6.18
CA LEU A 102 32.05 2.05 -7.18
C LEU A 102 33.27 2.71 -6.56
#